data_AF-F6V951-F1
#
_entry.id   AF-F6V951-F1
#
_cell.length_a   1.000
_cell.length_b   1.000
_cell.length_c   1.000
_cell.angle_alpha   90.00
_cell.angle_beta   90.00
_cell.angle_gamma   90.00
#
_symmetry.space_group_name_H-M   'P 1'
#
loop_
_entity.id
_entity.type
_entity.pdbx_description
1 polymer ?
#
loop_
_entity_poly.entity_id
_entity_poly.type
_entity_poly.pdbx_seq_one_letter_code
_entity_poly.pdbx_strand_id
1 'polypeptide(L)'
;MATSCGFEFKAKHFWYTDVEAEKFQRIQWTPNRWIHLAYRGFMFAYTIGWLIGAYVVNTTSTVYQFISNWTEVVMNLYFLIAFLVSIYGVATRGKAPSKGPLRWFHIINWWMFNVATVAAFNVTIFYWALIGRTRTAERNLRPVTFHLHVTNSILMLIDIFMVAFPVRLLHFFYAPLYGVVYILFMLILHWTNVNSAIYAAVNWSTSPATSAGYSIAAVIV
;
A
#
# COMPACT_ATOMS: atom_id res chain seq x y z
N MET A 1 -17.10 25.35 -4.06
CA MET A 1 -16.05 25.16 -3.05
C MET A 1 -16.72 24.52 -1.83
N ALA A 2 -16.51 23.23 -1.57
CA ALA A 2 -17.16 22.53 -0.47
C ALA A 2 -16.16 22.41 0.69
N THR A 3 -16.32 23.25 1.71
CA THR A 3 -15.37 23.40 2.82
C THR A 3 -15.87 22.82 4.14
N SER A 4 -17.00 22.09 4.14
CA SER A 4 -17.51 21.44 5.37
C SER A 4 -17.20 19.96 5.39
N CYS A 5 -16.84 19.41 6.56
CA CYS A 5 -16.71 17.97 6.77
C CYS A 5 -17.99 17.21 6.33
N GLY A 6 -19.17 17.82 6.48
CA GLY A 6 -20.45 17.23 6.04
C GLY A 6 -20.55 17.01 4.53
N PHE A 7 -19.69 17.63 3.70
CA PHE A 7 -19.61 17.30 2.29
C PHE A 7 -19.00 15.91 2.05
N GLU A 8 -17.98 15.53 2.82
CA GLU A 8 -17.28 14.26 2.65
C GLU A 8 -18.10 13.07 3.17
N PHE A 9 -18.86 13.24 4.25
CA PHE A 9 -19.67 12.17 4.87
C PHE A 9 -20.99 11.85 4.15
N LYS A 10 -21.13 12.22 2.87
CA LYS A 10 -22.31 11.85 2.07
C LYS A 10 -22.22 10.40 1.61
N ALA A 11 -23.31 9.65 1.70
CA ALA A 11 -23.37 8.24 1.27
C ALA A 11 -22.88 8.01 -0.17
N LYS A 12 -23.07 8.98 -1.07
CA LYS A 12 -22.54 8.90 -2.45
C LYS A 12 -21.01 8.86 -2.53
N HIS A 13 -20.31 9.46 -1.57
CA HIS A 13 -18.85 9.45 -1.50
C HIS A 13 -18.30 8.14 -0.91
N PHE A 14 -19.14 7.35 -0.23
CA PHE A 14 -18.79 5.98 0.18
C PHE A 14 -18.48 5.12 -1.06
N TRP A 15 -19.31 5.26 -2.09
CA TRP A 15 -19.17 4.53 -3.36
C TRP A 15 -18.29 5.25 -4.36
N TYR A 16 -17.90 4.57 -5.43
CA TYR A 16 -17.05 5.10 -6.51
C TYR A 16 -17.76 6.07 -7.48
N THR A 17 -18.77 6.80 -7.02
CA THR A 17 -19.56 7.74 -7.83
C THR A 17 -18.91 9.12 -7.90
N ASP A 18 -19.28 9.96 -8.87
CA ASP A 18 -18.81 11.36 -9.01
C ASP A 18 -17.28 11.53 -9.15
N VAL A 19 -16.60 10.56 -9.80
CA VAL A 19 -15.16 10.65 -10.10
C VAL A 19 -14.91 10.45 -11.59
N GLU A 20 -14.18 11.38 -12.19
CA GLU A 20 -13.75 11.29 -13.58
C GLU A 20 -12.57 10.31 -13.73
N ALA A 21 -12.65 9.42 -14.72
CA ALA A 21 -11.60 8.44 -15.01
C ALA A 21 -10.24 9.07 -15.34
N GLU A 22 -10.21 10.29 -15.90
CA GLU A 22 -8.96 11.00 -16.24
C GLU A 22 -8.06 11.22 -15.02
N LYS A 23 -8.63 11.35 -13.82
CA LYS A 23 -7.86 11.50 -12.57
C LYS A 23 -6.91 10.33 -12.31
N PHE A 24 -7.19 9.15 -12.89
CA PHE A 24 -6.35 7.96 -12.78
C PHE A 24 -5.26 7.88 -13.85
N GLN A 25 -5.23 8.81 -14.79
CA GLN A 25 -4.40 8.80 -15.99
C GLN A 25 -3.56 10.07 -16.14
N ARG A 26 -3.51 10.90 -15.09
CA ARG A 26 -2.73 12.14 -15.04
C ARG A 26 -2.13 12.34 -13.66
N ILE A 27 -1.08 13.15 -13.61
CA ILE A 27 -0.57 13.69 -12.35
C ILE A 27 -1.25 15.01 -12.02
N GLN A 28 -1.21 15.45 -10.76
CA GLN A 28 -1.87 16.70 -10.32
C GLN A 28 -1.38 17.92 -11.09
N TRP A 29 -0.08 17.94 -11.41
CA TRP A 29 0.65 19.08 -11.95
C TRP A 29 0.52 19.25 -13.46
N THR A 30 0.02 18.24 -14.19
CA THR A 30 -0.14 18.33 -15.65
C THR A 30 -1.14 17.31 -16.19
N PRO A 31 -1.98 17.71 -17.17
CA PRO A 31 -2.86 16.78 -17.88
C PRO A 31 -2.12 15.89 -18.89
N ASN A 32 -0.80 16.05 -19.06
CA ASN A 32 -0.02 15.28 -20.02
C ASN A 32 0.10 13.80 -19.61
N ARG A 33 -0.65 12.94 -20.31
CA ARG A 33 -0.68 11.48 -20.07
C ARG A 33 0.66 10.77 -20.27
N TRP A 34 1.54 11.32 -21.13
CA TRP A 34 2.88 10.76 -21.32
C TRP A 34 3.76 10.97 -20.10
N ILE A 35 3.64 12.12 -19.43
CA ILE A 35 4.36 12.40 -18.19
C ILE A 35 3.85 11.46 -17.08
N HIS A 36 2.54 11.26 -16.98
CA HIS A 36 1.98 10.29 -16.04
C HIS A 36 2.45 8.85 -16.34
N LEU A 37 2.46 8.43 -17.62
CA LEU A 37 2.97 7.12 -18.01
C LEU A 37 4.45 6.93 -17.65
N ALA A 38 5.30 7.92 -17.94
CA ALA A 38 6.72 7.87 -17.59
C ALA A 38 6.92 7.77 -16.07
N TYR A 39 6.18 8.56 -15.29
CA TYR A 39 6.20 8.49 -13.83
C TYR A 39 5.80 7.11 -13.31
N ARG A 40 4.66 6.57 -13.75
CA ARG A 40 4.21 5.24 -13.32
C ARG A 40 5.15 4.12 -13.76
N GLY A 41 5.73 4.24 -14.95
CA GLY A 41 6.74 3.32 -15.46
C GLY A 41 8.00 3.31 -14.60
N PHE A 42 8.49 4.49 -14.20
CA PHE A 42 9.62 4.62 -13.29
C PHE A 42 9.32 4.01 -11.91
N MET A 43 8.19 4.35 -11.31
CA MET A 43 7.81 3.81 -9.99
C MET A 43 7.70 2.29 -10.02
N PHE A 44 7.03 1.74 -11.03
CA PHE A 44 6.91 0.29 -11.17
C PHE A 44 8.26 -0.39 -11.42
N ALA A 45 9.09 0.16 -12.32
CA ALA A 45 10.42 -0.38 -12.60
C ALA A 45 11.32 -0.38 -11.35
N TYR A 46 11.24 0.69 -10.54
CA TYR A 46 11.97 0.78 -9.28
C TYR A 46 11.51 -0.28 -8.28
N THR A 47 10.19 -0.36 -8.02
CA THR A 47 9.68 -1.30 -7.00
C THR A 47 9.85 -2.76 -7.42
N ILE A 48 9.72 -3.08 -8.72
CA ILE A 48 9.88 -4.46 -9.18
C ILE A 48 11.35 -4.88 -9.17
N GLY A 49 12.27 -3.95 -9.46
CA GLY A 49 13.71 -4.19 -9.35
C GLY A 49 14.11 -4.51 -7.91
N TRP A 50 13.59 -3.76 -6.93
CA TRP A 50 13.82 -4.04 -5.52
C TRP A 50 13.20 -5.36 -5.07
N LEU A 51 11.97 -5.65 -5.49
CA LEU A 51 11.31 -6.91 -5.18
C LEU A 51 12.14 -8.09 -5.70
N ILE A 52 12.51 -8.08 -6.98
CA ILE A 52 13.35 -9.14 -7.58
C ILE A 52 14.66 -9.26 -6.81
N GLY A 53 15.33 -8.15 -6.50
CA GLY A 53 16.57 -8.16 -5.71
C GLY A 53 16.37 -8.79 -4.32
N ALA A 54 15.27 -8.45 -3.62
CA ALA A 54 14.92 -9.01 -2.34
C ALA A 54 14.68 -10.53 -2.43
N TYR A 55 13.99 -11.01 -3.47
CA TYR A 55 13.73 -12.44 -3.68
C TYR A 55 15.00 -13.22 -4.07
N VAL A 56 15.90 -12.62 -4.84
CA VAL A 56 17.15 -13.25 -5.26
C VAL A 56 18.14 -13.38 -4.09
N VAL A 57 18.20 -12.36 -3.22
CA VAL A 57 19.15 -12.32 -2.10
C VAL A 57 18.62 -13.08 -0.87
N ASN A 58 17.31 -13.05 -0.61
CA ASN A 58 16.74 -13.71 0.57
C ASN A 58 16.31 -15.15 0.26
N THR A 59 17.17 -16.09 0.61
CA THR A 59 16.92 -17.54 0.45
C THR A 59 16.08 -18.16 1.57
N THR A 60 15.85 -17.43 2.66
CA THR A 60 15.10 -17.94 3.81
C THR A 60 13.61 -17.67 3.65
N SER A 61 12.78 -18.72 3.69
CA SER A 61 11.33 -18.63 3.50
C SER A 61 10.61 -17.82 4.59
N THR A 62 11.19 -17.72 5.79
CA THR A 62 10.59 -16.97 6.92
C THR A 62 10.56 -15.47 6.69
N VAL A 63 11.41 -14.93 5.80
CA VAL A 63 11.41 -13.50 5.45
C VAL A 63 10.04 -13.10 4.91
N TYR A 64 9.39 -13.96 4.13
CA TYR A 64 8.08 -13.69 3.54
C TYR A 64 6.90 -13.79 4.53
N GLN A 65 7.16 -14.16 5.79
CA GLN A 65 6.15 -14.13 6.84
C GLN A 65 5.94 -12.73 7.41
N PHE A 66 6.94 -11.83 7.30
CA PHE A 66 6.85 -10.47 7.82
C PHE A 66 5.96 -9.57 6.95
N ILE A 67 5.10 -8.78 7.59
CA ILE A 67 4.17 -7.84 6.92
C ILE A 67 4.87 -6.85 6.00
N SER A 68 6.14 -6.52 6.25
CA SER A 68 6.91 -5.60 5.41
C SER A 68 7.12 -6.14 4.00
N ASN A 69 7.36 -7.44 3.85
CA ASN A 69 7.48 -8.08 2.52
C ASN A 69 6.11 -8.18 1.83
N TRP A 70 5.04 -8.43 2.59
CA TRP A 70 3.68 -8.38 2.04
C TRP A 70 3.34 -6.98 1.53
N THR A 71 3.75 -5.94 2.27
CA THR A 71 3.54 -4.54 1.88
C THR A 71 4.29 -4.20 0.61
N GLU A 72 5.52 -4.70 0.45
CA GLU A 72 6.30 -4.55 -0.78
C GLU A 72 5.61 -5.21 -1.99
N VAL A 73 5.02 -6.40 -1.81
CA VAL A 73 4.22 -7.07 -2.86
C VAL A 73 2.97 -6.26 -3.21
N VAL A 74 2.24 -5.77 -2.20
CA VAL A 74 1.05 -4.93 -2.40
C VAL A 74 1.40 -3.64 -3.14
N MET A 75 2.49 -2.98 -2.78
CA MET A 75 2.99 -1.79 -3.49
C MET A 75 3.36 -2.10 -4.93
N ASN A 76 4.01 -3.23 -5.20
CA ASN A 76 4.34 -3.65 -6.55
C ASN A 76 3.09 -3.91 -7.40
N LEU A 77 2.09 -4.60 -6.84
CA LEU A 77 0.80 -4.80 -7.50
C LEU A 77 0.10 -3.46 -7.78
N TYR A 78 0.14 -2.53 -6.83
CA TYR A 78 -0.39 -1.19 -7.01
C TYR A 78 0.29 -0.46 -8.18
N PHE A 79 1.62 -0.37 -8.19
CA PHE A 79 2.34 0.35 -9.25
C PHE A 79 2.22 -0.34 -10.61
N LEU A 80 2.14 -1.67 -10.65
CA LEU A 80 1.83 -2.41 -11.88
C LEU A 80 0.47 -2.00 -12.44
N ILE A 81 -0.57 -2.05 -11.61
CA ILE A 81 -1.93 -1.68 -12.03
C ILE A 81 -1.95 -0.21 -12.47
N ALA A 82 -1.33 0.70 -11.71
CA ALA A 82 -1.25 2.11 -12.08
C ALA A 82 -0.52 2.33 -13.42
N PHE A 83 0.55 1.58 -13.68
CA PHE A 83 1.24 1.60 -14.96
C PHE A 83 0.35 1.11 -16.11
N LEU A 84 -0.36 -0.01 -15.94
CA LEU A 84 -1.30 -0.53 -16.94
C LEU A 84 -2.47 0.45 -17.22
N VAL A 85 -3.01 1.09 -16.18
CA VAL A 85 -4.03 2.15 -16.33
C VAL A 85 -3.49 3.34 -17.13
N SER A 86 -2.21 3.67 -16.96
CA SER A 86 -1.56 4.77 -17.69
C SER A 86 -1.36 4.44 -19.16
N ILE A 87 -0.93 3.21 -19.48
CA ILE A 87 -0.84 2.70 -20.86
C ILE A 87 -2.22 2.77 -21.52
N TYR A 88 -3.26 2.29 -20.84
CA TYR A 88 -4.63 2.38 -21.33
C TYR A 88 -5.05 3.84 -21.62
N GLY A 89 -4.73 4.76 -20.71
CA GLY A 89 -5.02 6.18 -20.86
C GLY A 89 -4.34 6.81 -22.08
N VAL A 90 -3.10 6.44 -22.36
CA VAL A 90 -2.38 6.91 -23.57
C VAL A 90 -2.97 6.27 -24.83
N ALA A 91 -3.19 4.96 -24.82
CA ALA A 91 -3.71 4.21 -25.97
C ALA A 91 -5.13 4.63 -26.39
N THR A 92 -5.93 5.14 -25.45
CA THR A 92 -7.33 5.55 -25.69
C THR A 92 -7.54 7.06 -25.81
N ARG A 93 -6.45 7.85 -25.86
CA ARG A 93 -6.48 9.32 -25.84
C ARG A 93 -7.43 9.97 -26.87
N GLY A 94 -7.62 9.36 -28.04
CA GLY A 94 -8.52 9.87 -29.10
C GLY A 94 -9.91 9.22 -29.14
N LYS A 95 -10.19 8.21 -28.31
CA LYS A 95 -11.42 7.40 -28.37
C LYS A 95 -12.34 7.56 -27.17
N ALA A 96 -11.78 7.91 -26.00
CA ALA A 96 -12.54 7.99 -24.76
C ALA A 96 -12.85 9.45 -24.39
N PRO A 97 -14.09 9.78 -23.99
CA PRO A 97 -14.38 11.09 -23.43
C PRO A 97 -13.49 11.33 -22.21
N SER A 98 -12.86 12.51 -22.14
CA SER A 98 -11.99 12.89 -21.02
C SER A 98 -12.71 12.79 -19.66
N LYS A 99 -14.03 12.99 -19.65
CA LYS A 99 -14.89 12.92 -18.45
C LYS A 99 -15.72 11.64 -18.34
N GLY A 100 -15.25 10.52 -18.90
CA GLY A 100 -15.96 9.25 -18.85
C GLY A 100 -16.10 8.67 -17.43
N PRO A 101 -17.09 7.78 -17.19
CA PRO A 101 -17.28 7.13 -15.90
C PRO A 101 -16.11 6.20 -15.55
N LEU A 102 -15.95 5.89 -14.26
CA LEU A 102 -14.97 4.91 -13.81
C LEU A 102 -15.27 3.53 -14.41
N ARG A 103 -14.17 2.79 -14.63
CA ARG A 103 -14.18 1.38 -15.03
C ARG A 103 -13.66 0.57 -13.86
N TRP A 104 -13.96 -0.72 -13.84
CA TRP A 104 -13.56 -1.63 -12.75
C TRP A 104 -12.06 -1.55 -12.41
N PHE A 105 -11.17 -1.41 -13.39
CA PHE A 105 -9.74 -1.33 -13.13
C PHE A 105 -9.30 0.00 -12.50
N HIS A 106 -10.03 1.10 -12.75
CA HIS A 106 -9.80 2.37 -12.05
C HIS A 106 -10.17 2.23 -10.56
N ILE A 107 -11.26 1.51 -10.29
CA ILE A 107 -11.72 1.20 -8.93
C ILE A 107 -10.68 0.36 -8.20
N ILE A 108 -10.18 -0.71 -8.81
CA ILE A 108 -9.13 -1.56 -8.21
C ILE A 108 -7.85 -0.75 -7.97
N ASN A 109 -7.43 0.08 -8.94
CA ASN A 109 -6.25 0.92 -8.78
C ASN A 109 -6.39 1.89 -7.59
N TRP A 110 -7.58 2.46 -7.40
CA TRP A 110 -7.86 3.33 -6.27
C TRP A 110 -7.85 2.57 -4.94
N TRP A 111 -8.47 1.40 -4.90
CA TRP A 111 -8.46 0.54 -3.73
C TRP A 111 -7.03 0.17 -3.32
N MET A 112 -6.24 -0.31 -4.28
CA MET A 112 -4.83 -0.66 -4.08
C MET A 112 -3.99 0.53 -3.61
N PHE A 113 -4.24 1.74 -4.13
CA PHE A 113 -3.57 2.95 -3.64
C PHE A 113 -3.82 3.19 -2.15
N ASN A 114 -5.08 3.10 -1.70
CA ASN A 114 -5.41 3.29 -0.29
C ASN A 114 -4.71 2.26 0.59
N VAL A 115 -4.76 0.97 0.20
CA VAL A 115 -4.11 -0.12 0.97
C VAL A 115 -2.60 0.05 0.99
N ALA A 116 -1.95 0.25 -0.17
CA ALA A 116 -0.51 0.40 -0.28
C ALA A 116 0.02 1.62 0.50
N THR A 117 -0.70 2.74 0.45
CA THR A 117 -0.33 3.97 1.15
C THR A 117 -0.29 3.75 2.65
N VAL A 118 -1.39 3.23 3.23
CA VAL A 118 -1.47 3.04 4.68
C VAL A 118 -0.52 1.93 5.13
N ALA A 119 -0.42 0.83 4.38
CA ALA A 119 0.49 -0.27 4.70
C ALA A 119 1.96 0.20 4.76
N ALA A 120 2.39 1.03 3.81
CA ALA A 120 3.75 1.58 3.80
C ALA A 120 4.04 2.39 5.07
N PHE A 121 3.16 3.33 5.43
CA PHE A 121 3.31 4.12 6.65
C PHE A 121 3.27 3.27 7.92
N ASN A 122 2.34 2.31 8.01
CA ASN A 122 2.23 1.41 9.16
C ASN A 122 3.49 0.55 9.33
N VAL A 123 4.07 0.04 8.25
CA VAL A 123 5.35 -0.67 8.31
C VAL A 123 6.46 0.22 8.87
N THR A 124 6.57 1.48 8.44
CA THR A 124 7.54 2.41 9.02
C THR A 124 7.28 2.65 10.51
N ILE A 125 6.05 2.99 10.88
CA ILE A 125 5.67 3.31 12.27
C ILE A 125 5.95 2.11 13.18
N PHE A 126 5.45 0.93 12.84
CA PHE A 126 5.62 -0.26 13.67
C PHE A 126 7.07 -0.75 13.71
N TYR A 127 7.82 -0.63 12.62
CA TYR A 127 9.24 -0.97 12.64
C TYR A 127 9.97 -0.12 13.68
N TRP A 128 9.83 1.21 13.65
CA TRP A 128 10.53 2.10 14.59
C TRP A 128 9.96 2.08 16.00
N ALA A 129 8.67 1.78 16.17
CA ALA A 129 8.05 1.64 17.49
C ALA A 129 8.50 0.36 18.21
N LEU A 130 8.62 -0.77 17.48
CA LEU A 130 8.79 -2.09 18.08
C LEU A 130 10.20 -2.68 17.94
N ILE A 131 10.93 -2.35 16.86
CA ILE A 131 12.17 -3.06 16.49
C ILE A 131 13.34 -2.10 16.30
N GLY A 132 13.12 -0.94 15.68
CA GLY A 132 14.19 -0.02 15.29
C GLY A 132 15.01 0.50 16.47
N ARG A 133 14.38 0.69 17.64
CA ARG A 133 15.02 1.16 18.88
C ARG A 133 15.98 0.14 19.51
N THR A 134 15.78 -1.14 19.25
CA THR A 134 16.59 -2.23 19.83
C THR A 134 17.71 -2.69 18.89
N ARG A 135 17.73 -2.20 17.66
CA ARG A 135 18.76 -2.50 16.65
C ARG A 135 19.84 -1.42 16.59
N THR A 136 21.06 -1.83 16.20
CA THR A 136 22.14 -0.88 15.91
C THR A 136 21.81 -0.03 14.69
N ALA A 137 22.36 1.19 14.62
CA ALA A 137 22.22 2.07 13.47
C ALA A 137 22.66 1.39 12.16
N GLU A 138 23.77 0.67 12.19
CA GLU A 138 24.27 -0.10 11.04
C GLU A 138 23.24 -1.12 10.51
N ARG A 139 22.56 -1.86 11.41
CA ARG A 139 21.51 -2.81 11.00
C ARG A 139 20.29 -2.12 10.42
N ASN A 140 19.89 -0.98 10.99
CA ASN A 140 18.76 -0.19 10.49
C ASN A 140 19.04 0.45 9.12
N LEU A 141 20.30 0.82 8.85
CA LEU A 141 20.73 1.47 7.61
C LEU A 141 21.11 0.48 6.50
N ARG A 142 21.02 -0.84 6.73
CA ARG A 142 21.22 -1.83 5.67
C ARG A 142 20.25 -1.54 4.51
N PRO A 143 20.69 -1.60 3.24
CA PRO A 143 19.87 -1.18 2.10
C PRO A 143 18.47 -1.82 2.06
N VAL A 144 18.38 -3.14 2.30
CA VAL A 144 17.08 -3.86 2.31
C VAL A 144 16.19 -3.39 3.46
N THR A 145 16.73 -3.25 4.66
CA THR A 145 15.98 -2.80 5.84
C THR A 145 15.51 -1.35 5.68
N PHE A 146 16.39 -0.47 5.20
CA PHE A 146 16.05 0.91 4.91
C PHE A 146 14.98 1.01 3.82
N HIS A 147 15.09 0.22 2.75
CA HIS A 147 14.09 0.19 1.68
C HIS A 147 12.71 -0.21 2.20
N LEU A 148 12.64 -1.37 2.87
CA LEU A 148 11.39 -1.95 3.36
C LEU A 148 10.66 -1.09 4.39
N HIS A 149 11.39 -0.25 5.14
CA HIS A 149 10.83 0.45 6.31
C HIS A 149 10.90 1.97 6.24
N VAL A 150 11.58 2.55 5.25
CA VAL A 150 11.66 4.01 5.06
C VAL A 150 11.32 4.37 3.62
N THR A 151 12.02 3.77 2.65
CA THR A 151 11.83 4.13 1.24
C THR A 151 10.40 3.86 0.76
N ASN A 152 9.77 2.77 1.20
CA ASN A 152 8.37 2.49 0.88
C ASN A 152 7.41 3.64 1.25
N SER A 153 7.54 4.18 2.46
CA SER A 153 6.76 5.34 2.90
C SER A 153 7.10 6.60 2.10
N ILE A 154 8.37 6.82 1.75
CA ILE A 154 8.77 7.94 0.90
C ILE A 154 8.12 7.83 -0.49
N LEU A 155 8.13 6.64 -1.10
CA LEU A 155 7.51 6.41 -2.41
C LEU A 155 6.00 6.69 -2.37
N MET A 156 5.30 6.19 -1.35
CA MET A 156 3.86 6.44 -1.21
C MET A 156 3.56 7.90 -0.87
N LEU A 157 4.42 8.57 -0.09
CA LEU A 157 4.31 10.00 0.18
C LEU A 157 4.46 10.82 -1.11
N ILE A 158 5.48 10.53 -1.92
CA ILE A 158 5.65 11.15 -3.24
C ILE A 158 4.41 10.89 -4.10
N ASP A 159 3.91 9.66 -4.12
CA ASP A 159 2.75 9.29 -4.93
C ASP A 159 1.49 10.07 -4.52
N ILE A 160 1.23 10.27 -3.22
CA ILE A 160 0.13 11.13 -2.73
C ILE A 160 0.18 12.54 -3.37
N PHE A 161 1.36 13.14 -3.48
CA PHE A 161 1.53 14.47 -4.08
C PHE A 161 1.52 14.46 -5.61
N MET A 162 1.83 13.32 -6.24
CA MET A 162 1.89 13.20 -7.69
C MET A 162 0.53 12.87 -8.29
N VAL A 163 -0.28 12.01 -7.67
CA VAL A 163 -1.48 11.44 -8.29
C VAL A 163 -2.70 12.34 -8.13
N ALA A 164 -3.52 12.45 -9.18
CA ALA A 164 -4.76 13.21 -9.13
C ALA A 164 -5.94 12.43 -8.51
N PHE A 165 -5.66 11.36 -7.75
CA PHE A 165 -6.69 10.50 -7.17
C PHE A 165 -7.51 11.30 -6.15
N PRO A 166 -8.84 11.11 -6.10
CA PRO A 166 -9.61 11.63 -4.99
C PRO A 166 -9.25 10.88 -3.70
N VAL A 167 -8.92 11.61 -2.64
CA VAL A 167 -8.78 11.05 -1.29
C VAL A 167 -10.13 11.19 -0.58
N ARG A 168 -10.71 10.10 -0.11
CA ARG A 168 -12.01 10.09 0.57
C ARG A 168 -11.91 9.48 1.95
N LEU A 169 -12.37 10.22 2.96
CA LEU A 169 -12.32 9.75 4.35
C LEU A 169 -13.16 8.48 4.57
N LEU A 170 -14.25 8.32 3.83
CA LEU A 170 -15.11 7.13 3.92
C LEU A 170 -14.44 5.84 3.42
N HIS A 171 -13.29 5.91 2.76
CA HIS A 171 -12.51 4.75 2.30
C HIS A 171 -11.48 4.26 3.33
N PHE A 172 -11.52 4.78 4.56
CA PHE A 172 -10.59 4.43 5.63
C PHE A 172 -10.54 2.93 5.94
N PHE A 173 -11.63 2.18 5.71
CA PHE A 173 -11.75 0.75 6.06
C PHE A 173 -10.91 -0.19 5.19
N TYR A 174 -10.38 0.26 4.05
CA TYR A 174 -9.54 -0.60 3.19
C TYR A 174 -8.23 -1.01 3.84
N ALA A 175 -7.62 -0.13 4.64
CA ALA A 175 -6.37 -0.44 5.31
C ALA A 175 -6.52 -1.40 6.51
N PRO A 176 -7.52 -1.22 7.40
CA PRO A 176 -7.83 -2.23 8.42
C PRO A 176 -8.09 -3.63 7.85
N LEU A 177 -8.75 -3.73 6.69
CA LEU A 177 -9.00 -5.01 6.04
C LEU A 177 -7.70 -5.75 5.70
N TYR A 178 -6.67 -5.04 5.25
CA TYR A 178 -5.34 -5.63 4.99
C TYR A 178 -4.71 -6.17 6.29
N GLY A 179 -4.80 -5.42 7.39
CA GLY A 179 -4.34 -5.87 8.70
C GLY A 179 -5.09 -7.11 9.19
N VAL A 180 -6.41 -7.16 9.03
CA VAL A 180 -7.22 -8.34 9.36
C VAL A 180 -6.79 -9.57 8.55
N VAL A 181 -6.57 -9.43 7.25
CA VAL A 181 -6.06 -10.51 6.40
C VAL A 181 -4.71 -11.02 6.90
N TYR A 182 -3.82 -10.11 7.32
CA TYR A 182 -2.53 -10.49 7.86
C TYR A 182 -2.64 -11.19 9.24
N ILE A 183 -3.57 -10.78 10.10
CA ILE A 183 -3.85 -11.49 11.36
C ILE A 183 -4.34 -12.91 11.09
N LEU A 184 -5.26 -13.09 10.15
CA LEU A 184 -5.73 -14.42 9.75
C LEU A 184 -4.57 -15.28 9.24
N PHE A 185 -3.65 -14.71 8.45
CA PHE A 185 -2.44 -15.40 8.04
C PHE A 185 -1.58 -15.85 9.23
N MET A 186 -1.35 -14.98 10.23
CA MET A 186 -0.60 -15.36 11.44
C MET A 186 -1.29 -16.48 12.22
N LEU A 187 -2.62 -16.45 12.34
CA LEU A 187 -3.41 -17.49 13.01
C LEU A 187 -3.33 -18.83 12.26
N ILE A 188 -3.38 -18.80 10.92
CA ILE A 188 -3.18 -20.00 10.10
C ILE A 188 -1.79 -20.60 10.35
N LEU A 189 -0.72 -19.78 10.38
CA LEU A 189 0.63 -20.27 10.67
C LEU A 189 0.75 -20.87 12.08
N HIS A 190 0.04 -20.29 13.06
CA HIS A 190 -0.04 -20.82 14.41
C HIS A 190 -0.76 -22.19 14.44
N TRP A 191 -1.97 -22.28 13.89
CA TRP A 191 -2.77 -23.52 13.91
C TRP A 191 -2.18 -24.65 13.07
N THR A 192 -1.38 -24.33 12.06
CA THR A 192 -0.64 -25.30 11.26
C THR A 192 0.73 -25.67 11.85
N ASN A 193 1.07 -25.16 13.04
CA ASN A 193 2.35 -25.36 13.71
C ASN A 193 3.59 -24.91 12.90
N VAL A 194 3.42 -24.00 11.94
CA VAL A 194 4.51 -23.47 11.12
C VAL A 194 5.28 -22.39 11.88
N ASN A 195 4.56 -21.39 12.40
CA ASN A 195 5.15 -20.33 13.22
C ASN A 195 4.08 -19.64 14.07
N SER A 196 4.28 -19.59 15.38
CA SER A 196 3.37 -18.92 16.31
C SER A 196 3.85 -17.53 16.76
N ALA A 197 5.08 -17.15 16.40
CA ALA A 197 5.77 -15.96 16.90
C ALA A 197 6.59 -15.26 15.81
N ILE A 198 5.90 -14.78 14.76
CA ILE A 198 6.54 -13.98 13.69
C ILE A 198 7.20 -12.72 14.27
N TYR A 199 6.52 -12.08 15.23
CA TYR A 199 7.04 -10.94 15.96
C TYR A 199 7.25 -11.33 17.42
N ALA A 200 8.34 -10.86 18.03
CA ALA A 200 8.58 -11.10 19.45
C ALA A 200 7.42 -10.61 20.35
N ALA A 201 6.74 -9.53 19.95
CA ALA A 201 5.59 -8.98 20.68
C ALA A 201 4.28 -9.76 20.46
N VAL A 202 4.20 -10.62 19.44
CA VAL A 202 2.99 -11.37 19.06
C VAL A 202 3.34 -12.85 19.02
N ASN A 203 3.11 -13.53 20.15
CA ASN A 203 3.31 -14.97 20.30
C ASN A 203 2.00 -15.67 20.69
N TRP A 204 1.38 -16.31 19.70
CA TRP A 204 0.08 -16.98 19.84
C TRP A 204 0.13 -18.25 20.70
N SER A 205 1.30 -18.88 20.87
CA SER A 205 1.41 -20.10 21.69
C SER A 205 1.57 -19.81 23.17
N THR A 206 2.35 -18.78 23.53
CA THR A 206 2.64 -18.48 24.95
C THR A 206 1.76 -17.38 25.52
N SER A 207 1.35 -16.41 24.70
CA SER A 207 0.63 -15.22 25.17
C SER A 207 -0.49 -14.82 24.18
N PRO A 208 -1.54 -15.65 24.00
CA PRO A 208 -2.58 -15.41 23.02
C PRO A 208 -3.39 -14.13 23.27
N ALA A 209 -3.67 -13.80 24.55
CA ALA A 209 -4.44 -12.61 24.90
C ALA A 209 -3.71 -11.30 24.55
N THR A 210 -2.41 -11.20 24.87
CA THR A 210 -1.60 -10.01 24.52
C THR A 210 -1.37 -9.93 23.01
N SER A 211 -1.17 -11.08 22.34
CA SER A 211 -1.04 -11.16 20.89
C SER A 211 -2.29 -10.64 20.16
N ALA A 212 -3.48 -11.00 20.64
CA ALA A 212 -4.74 -10.47 20.14
C ALA A 212 -4.83 -8.95 20.35
N GLY A 213 -4.46 -8.46 21.55
CA GLY A 213 -4.45 -7.03 21.87
C GLY A 213 -3.56 -6.21 20.93
N TYR A 214 -2.29 -6.62 20.74
CA TYR A 214 -1.37 -5.95 19.81
C TYR A 214 -1.86 -5.99 18.36
N SER A 215 -2.40 -7.14 17.93
CA SER A 215 -2.90 -7.32 16.58
C SER A 215 -4.09 -6.40 16.28
N ILE A 216 -5.06 -6.31 17.20
CA ILE A 216 -6.23 -5.42 17.07
C ILE A 216 -5.79 -3.96 17.09
N ALA A 217 -4.89 -3.58 18.00
CA ALA A 217 -4.35 -2.23 18.06
C ALA A 217 -3.67 -1.82 16.73
N ALA A 218 -2.92 -2.74 16.10
CA ALA A 218 -2.26 -2.49 14.83
C ALA A 218 -3.22 -2.34 13.63
N VAL A 219 -4.45 -2.84 13.73
CA VAL A 219 -5.50 -2.70 12.69
C VAL A 219 -6.25 -1.37 12.80
N ILE A 220 -6.32 -0.80 14.00
CA ILE A 220 -7.06 0.44 14.29
C ILE A 220 -6.22 1.69 13.96
N VAL A 221 -4.89 1.56 13.97
CA VAL A 221 -3.93 2.63 13.63
C VAL A 221 -3.70 2.71 12.12
#